data_AF-A0A6J7T297-F1
#
_entry.id   AF-A0A6J7T297-F1
#
_cell.length_a   1.000
_cell.length_b   1.000
_cell.length_c   1.000
_cell.angle_alpha   90.00
_cell.angle_beta   90.00
_cell.angle_gamma   90.00
#
_symmetry.space_group_name_H-M   'P 1'
#
loop_
_entity.id
_entity.type
_entity.pdbx_description
1 polymer ?
#
loop_
_entity_poly.entity_id
_entity_poly.type
_entity_poly.pdbx_seq_one_letter_code
_entity_poly.pdbx_strand_id
1 'polypeptide(L)'
;MIGYTRYSITGDPAGNSATIAIVDRGGLSRDVPSRVEHNPSLIGTKRRVSSEREVLVARGRSDSRTVIFIPEVKSGQTVGITLLHVSFRERLSAVVMRGVLQGYDSRYDRLVDWVSETEGEMRDDLLGEMSVADLLILPISEMADRWRRASS
;
A
#
# COMPACT_ATOMS: atom_id res chain seq x y z
N MET A 1 -11.94 8.86 -1.94
CA MET A 1 -10.92 9.34 -0.98
C MET A 1 -11.64 9.96 0.21
N ILE A 2 -11.20 9.68 1.44
CA ILE A 2 -11.81 10.20 2.68
C ILE A 2 -10.94 11.26 3.37
N GLY A 3 -9.66 11.36 2.99
CA GLY A 3 -8.76 12.40 3.47
C GLY A 3 -7.33 12.17 2.95
N TYR A 4 -6.45 13.11 3.23
CA TYR A 4 -5.05 13.00 2.87
C TYR A 4 -4.14 13.77 3.83
N THR A 5 -2.89 13.34 3.94
CA THR A 5 -1.79 14.14 4.47
C THR A 5 -0.68 14.19 3.44
N ARG A 6 -0.20 15.39 3.11
CA ARG A 6 1.01 15.57 2.32
C ARG A 6 2.17 15.96 3.21
N TYR A 7 3.30 15.33 2.98
CA TYR A 7 4.53 15.61 3.70
C TYR A 7 5.63 16.03 2.74
N SER A 8 6.45 17.00 3.15
CA SER A 8 7.77 17.25 2.55
C SER A 8 8.83 16.41 3.26
N ILE A 9 9.87 16.01 2.52
CA ILE A 9 11.03 15.30 3.04
C ILE A 9 12.29 16.15 2.81
N THR A 10 13.17 16.20 3.81
CA THR A 10 14.46 16.87 3.73
C THR A 10 15.58 15.89 4.08
N GLY A 11 16.66 15.91 3.28
CA GLY A 11 17.75 14.94 3.36
C GLY A 11 17.53 13.71 2.48
N ASP A 12 18.44 12.75 2.55
CA ASP A 12 18.37 11.50 1.80
C ASP A 12 17.49 10.46 2.53
N PRO A 13 16.35 10.03 1.96
CA PRO A 13 15.48 9.02 2.57
C PRO A 13 16.14 7.67 2.81
N ALA A 14 17.19 7.32 2.06
CA ALA A 14 17.96 6.10 2.27
C ALA A 14 18.87 6.21 3.52
N GLY A 15 19.26 7.43 3.89
CA GLY A 15 20.01 7.74 5.11
C GLY A 15 19.17 7.64 6.40
N ASN A 16 19.83 7.92 7.52
CA ASN A 16 19.22 7.86 8.86
C ASN A 16 18.93 9.24 9.47
N SER A 17 19.27 10.32 8.76
CA SER A 17 19.13 11.72 9.23
C SER A 17 18.02 12.49 8.52
N ALA A 18 17.31 11.87 7.58
CA ALA A 18 16.21 12.53 6.87
C ALA A 18 15.05 12.90 7.81
N THR A 19 14.44 14.04 7.54
CA THR A 19 13.31 14.56 8.28
C THR A 19 12.08 14.68 7.41
N ILE A 20 10.91 14.72 8.05
CA ILE A 20 9.60 14.81 7.43
C ILE A 20 8.79 15.91 8.11
N ALA A 21 8.02 16.67 7.33
CA ALA A 21 7.15 17.72 7.83
C ALA A 21 5.81 17.70 7.09
N ILE A 22 4.72 18.04 7.75
CA ILE A 22 3.41 18.16 7.08
C ILE A 22 3.37 19.47 6.31
N VAL A 23 2.98 19.39 5.04
CA VAL A 23 2.78 20.59 4.19
C VAL A 23 1.31 20.83 3.86
N ASP A 24 0.46 19.80 3.89
CA ASP A 24 -0.98 19.95 3.66
C ASP A 24 -1.78 18.79 4.27
N ARG A 25 -3.05 19.04 4.61
CA ARG A 25 -4.01 18.06 5.11
C ARG A 25 -5.44 18.36 4.67
N GLY A 26 -6.17 17.32 4.29
CA GLY A 26 -7.58 17.42 3.94
C GLY A 26 -8.43 16.25 4.42
N GLY A 27 -9.73 16.48 4.48
CA GLY A 27 -10.73 15.50 4.93
C GLY A 27 -10.44 15.00 6.35
N LEU A 28 -10.61 13.69 6.55
CA LEU A 28 -10.44 13.03 7.84
C LEU A 28 -9.08 13.27 8.49
N SER A 29 -8.03 13.56 7.72
CA SER A 29 -6.69 13.77 8.26
C SER A 29 -6.54 15.05 9.09
N ARG A 30 -7.45 16.02 8.98
CA ARG A 30 -7.33 17.31 9.69
C ARG A 30 -7.35 17.13 11.21
N ASP A 31 -8.14 16.18 11.69
CA ASP A 31 -8.36 15.93 13.12
C ASP A 31 -7.53 14.75 13.65
N VAL A 32 -6.64 14.18 12.83
CA VAL A 32 -5.80 13.04 13.22
C VAL A 32 -4.45 13.58 13.72
N PRO A 33 -4.08 13.34 15.00
CA PRO A 33 -2.78 13.72 15.52
C PRO A 33 -1.65 13.06 14.75
N SER A 34 -0.60 13.82 14.42
CA SER A 34 0.56 13.26 13.75
C SER A 34 1.79 13.30 14.64
N ARG A 35 2.43 12.13 14.79
CA ARG A 35 3.73 12.01 15.46
C ARG A 35 4.78 12.99 14.91
N VAL A 36 4.68 13.32 13.62
CA VAL A 36 5.62 14.22 12.93
C VAL A 36 5.66 15.62 13.55
N GLU A 37 4.57 16.07 14.16
CA GLU A 37 4.51 17.38 14.84
C GLU A 37 5.45 17.46 16.05
N HIS A 38 5.77 16.33 16.67
CA HIS A 38 6.63 16.25 17.86
C HIS A 38 7.98 15.58 17.58
N ASN A 39 8.04 14.72 16.56
CA ASN A 39 9.26 14.01 16.17
C ASN A 39 9.36 13.99 14.63
N PRO A 40 10.21 14.85 14.03
CA PRO A 40 10.32 14.99 12.59
C PRO A 40 11.19 13.90 11.94
N SER A 41 11.71 12.91 12.68
CA SER A 41 12.54 11.85 12.07
C SER A 41 11.73 10.99 11.09
N LEU A 42 12.25 10.86 9.87
CA LEU A 42 11.68 9.99 8.83
C LEU A 42 12.01 8.52 9.13
N ILE A 43 11.04 7.79 9.70
CA ILE A 43 11.22 6.38 10.09
C ILE A 43 10.02 5.52 9.71
N GLY A 44 10.19 4.20 9.83
CA GLY A 44 9.14 3.21 9.60
C GLY A 44 8.67 3.18 8.15
N THR A 45 7.36 2.93 7.95
CA THR A 45 6.75 2.80 6.61
C THR A 45 6.97 4.01 5.72
N LYS A 46 6.96 5.23 6.28
CA LYS A 46 7.18 6.46 5.50
C LYS A 46 8.61 6.52 4.97
N ARG A 47 9.61 6.14 5.78
CA ARG A 47 11.00 6.03 5.31
C ARG A 47 11.12 5.01 4.20
N ARG A 48 10.61 3.80 4.41
CA ARG A 48 10.71 2.69 3.46
C ARG A 48 10.14 3.07 2.08
N VAL A 49 8.90 3.57 2.04
CA VAL A 49 8.26 4.03 0.79
C VAL A 49 9.07 5.14 0.13
N SER A 50 9.63 6.05 0.92
CA SER A 50 10.42 7.17 0.38
C SER A 50 11.77 6.72 -0.18
N SER A 51 12.41 5.71 0.40
CA SER A 51 13.67 5.16 -0.10
C SER A 51 13.48 4.25 -1.30
N GLU A 52 12.47 3.38 -1.28
CA GLU A 52 12.18 2.41 -2.35
C GLU A 52 11.50 3.07 -3.55
N ARG A 53 10.80 4.19 -3.34
CA ARG A 53 10.04 4.94 -4.36
C ARG A 53 8.89 4.13 -4.96
N GLU A 54 8.38 3.18 -4.20
CA GLU A 54 7.25 2.35 -4.57
C GLU A 54 6.00 2.78 -3.80
N VAL A 55 4.86 2.74 -4.49
CA VAL A 55 3.56 2.95 -3.85
C VAL A 55 3.29 1.78 -2.90
N LEU A 56 2.71 2.06 -1.74
CA LEU A 56 2.31 1.03 -0.78
C LEU A 56 0.86 1.26 -0.33
N VAL A 57 0.05 0.21 -0.41
CA VAL A 57 -1.26 0.15 0.22
C VAL A 57 -1.11 -0.59 1.55
N ALA A 58 -1.60 0.00 2.64
CA ALA A 58 -1.54 -0.63 3.95
C ALA A 58 -2.80 -0.34 4.77
N ARG A 59 -3.00 -1.15 5.80
CA ARG A 59 -4.04 -0.92 6.81
C ARG A 59 -3.40 -0.30 8.05
N GLY A 60 -3.98 0.80 8.54
CA GLY A 60 -3.53 1.47 9.75
C GLY A 60 -3.62 0.53 10.95
N ARG A 61 -2.52 0.39 11.71
CA ARG A 61 -2.47 -0.51 12.87
C ARG A 61 -3.43 -0.08 14.00
N SER A 62 -3.61 1.22 14.18
CA SER A 62 -4.39 1.79 15.28
C SER A 62 -5.87 2.00 14.96
N ASP A 63 -6.22 2.21 13.68
CA ASP A 63 -7.57 2.60 13.27
C ASP A 63 -8.17 1.74 12.16
N SER A 64 -7.45 0.69 11.73
CA SER A 64 -7.82 -0.23 10.65
C SER A 64 -8.18 0.43 9.32
N ARG A 65 -7.89 1.72 9.13
CA ARG A 65 -8.20 2.44 7.89
C ARG A 65 -7.20 2.11 6.81
N THR A 66 -7.67 2.00 5.58
CA THR A 66 -6.79 1.79 4.43
C THR A 66 -6.16 3.10 3.99
N VAL A 67 -4.84 3.07 3.81
CA VAL A 67 -4.04 4.22 3.38
C VAL A 67 -3.14 3.82 2.22
N ILE A 68 -3.04 4.70 1.23
CA ILE A 68 -2.07 4.58 0.13
C ILE A 68 -0.95 5.56 0.40
N PHE A 69 0.28 5.08 0.45
CA PHE A 69 1.50 5.87 0.53
C PHE A 69 2.03 6.08 -0.88
N ILE A 70 2.14 7.34 -1.31
CA ILE A 70 2.58 7.73 -2.65
C ILE A 70 3.85 8.57 -2.49
N PRO A 71 5.02 8.08 -2.91
CA PRO A 71 6.24 8.88 -2.92
C PRO A 71 6.16 9.97 -3.99
N GLU A 72 6.54 11.20 -3.64
CA GLU A 72 6.64 12.32 -4.56
C GLU A 72 8.11 12.49 -4.98
N VAL A 73 8.41 12.20 -6.25
CA VAL A 73 9.78 12.16 -6.76
C VAL A 73 10.05 13.35 -7.68
N LYS A 74 11.17 14.05 -7.44
CA LYS A 74 11.70 15.11 -8.29
C LYS A 74 13.16 14.82 -8.60
N SER A 75 13.53 14.82 -9.88
CA SER A 75 14.91 14.56 -10.33
C SER A 75 15.51 13.27 -9.75
N GLY A 76 14.70 12.21 -9.66
CA GLY A 76 15.12 10.92 -9.11
C GLY A 76 15.36 10.92 -7.61
N GLN A 77 14.86 11.90 -6.84
CA GLN A 77 14.91 11.96 -5.39
C GLN A 77 13.50 12.13 -4.82
N THR A 78 13.19 11.42 -3.74
CA THR A 78 11.89 11.57 -3.07
C THR A 78 11.90 12.83 -2.22
N VAL A 79 11.11 13.82 -2.64
CA VAL A 79 11.01 15.13 -1.97
C VAL A 79 9.79 15.24 -1.07
N GLY A 80 8.90 14.25 -1.12
CA GLY A 80 7.70 14.22 -0.31
C GLY A 80 7.02 12.87 -0.33
N ILE A 81 5.96 12.76 0.46
CA ILE A 81 5.09 11.59 0.49
C ILE A 81 3.66 12.04 0.74
N THR A 82 2.73 11.55 -0.07
CA THR A 82 1.30 11.76 0.12
C THR A 82 0.67 10.48 0.67
N LEU A 83 -0.02 10.60 1.79
CA LEU A 83 -0.85 9.54 2.37
C LEU A 83 -2.30 9.81 2.01
N LEU A 84 -2.91 8.91 1.25
CA LEU A 84 -4.33 8.98 0.91
C LEU A 84 -5.12 8.01 1.78
N HIS A 85 -6.01 8.54 2.61
CA HIS A 85 -7.01 7.71 3.27
C HIS A 85 -8.11 7.37 2.27
N VAL A 86 -8.36 6.08 2.07
CA VAL A 86 -9.28 5.59 1.04
C VAL A 86 -10.26 4.57 1.62
N SER A 87 -11.47 4.57 1.07
CA SER A 87 -12.39 3.45 1.16
C SER A 87 -12.42 2.83 -0.23
N PHE A 88 -11.93 1.60 -0.36
CA PHE A 88 -12.06 0.87 -1.61
C PHE A 88 -13.50 0.41 -1.81
N ARG A 89 -13.84 0.12 -3.07
CA ARG A 89 -14.98 -0.77 -3.32
C ARG A 89 -14.66 -2.12 -2.71
N GLU A 90 -15.68 -2.80 -2.18
CA GLU A 90 -15.47 -4.11 -1.56
C GLU A 90 -14.86 -5.09 -2.56
N ARG A 91 -15.43 -5.17 -3.76
CA ARG A 91 -14.97 -6.05 -4.85
C ARG A 91 -14.91 -5.31 -6.18
N LEU A 92 -14.08 -5.82 -7.07
CA LEU A 92 -14.00 -5.46 -8.48
C LEU A 92 -14.03 -6.75 -9.32
N SER A 93 -14.19 -6.64 -10.64
CA SER A 93 -14.11 -7.83 -11.50
C SER A 93 -12.70 -8.43 -11.47
N ALA A 94 -12.60 -9.74 -11.67
CA ALA A 94 -11.33 -10.46 -11.74
C ALA A 94 -10.35 -9.82 -12.73
N VAL A 95 -10.84 -9.45 -13.92
CA VAL A 95 -10.04 -8.78 -14.96
C VAL A 95 -9.42 -7.47 -14.46
N VAL A 96 -10.19 -6.65 -13.75
CA VAL A 96 -9.70 -5.38 -13.19
C VAL A 96 -8.69 -5.66 -12.08
N MET A 97 -8.98 -6.60 -11.16
CA MET A 97 -8.06 -6.91 -10.07
C MET A 97 -6.75 -7.52 -10.55
N ARG A 98 -6.77 -8.36 -11.58
CA ARG A 98 -5.56 -8.88 -12.22
C ARG A 98 -4.67 -7.74 -12.73
N GLY A 99 -5.23 -6.80 -13.50
CA GLY A 99 -4.47 -5.65 -14.00
C GLY A 99 -3.91 -4.77 -12.88
N VAL A 100 -4.69 -4.55 -11.81
CA VAL A 100 -4.22 -3.82 -10.62
C VAL A 100 -3.04 -4.54 -9.97
N LEU A 101 -3.12 -5.85 -9.74
CA LEU A 101 -2.07 -6.63 -9.07
C LEU A 101 -0.82 -6.83 -9.94
N GLN A 102 -0.95 -6.78 -11.26
CA GLN A 102 0.20 -6.76 -12.17
C GLN A 102 0.95 -5.43 -12.09
N GLY A 103 0.21 -4.32 -12.05
CA GLY A 103 0.80 -2.97 -11.95
C GLY A 103 1.29 -2.59 -10.55
N TYR A 104 0.87 -3.32 -9.52
CA TYR A 104 1.18 -3.02 -8.13
C TYR A 104 2.02 -4.14 -7.50
N ASP A 105 3.30 -3.84 -7.26
CA ASP A 105 4.25 -4.71 -6.53
C ASP A 105 4.35 -6.13 -7.14
N SER A 106 4.11 -6.25 -8.46
CA SER A 106 4.09 -7.53 -9.22
C SER A 106 3.36 -8.66 -8.47
N ARG A 107 2.29 -8.32 -7.75
CA ARG A 107 1.62 -9.22 -6.81
C ARG A 107 0.92 -10.36 -7.52
N TYR A 108 0.42 -10.11 -8.74
CA TYR A 108 -0.22 -11.15 -9.52
C TYR A 108 0.78 -12.26 -9.87
N ASP A 109 1.97 -11.91 -10.40
CA ASP A 109 2.97 -12.91 -10.80
C ASP A 109 3.43 -13.73 -9.60
N ARG A 110 3.70 -13.09 -8.45
CA ARG A 110 4.05 -13.80 -7.21
C ARG A 110 2.94 -14.70 -6.69
N LEU A 111 1.67 -14.31 -6.88
CA LEU A 111 0.54 -15.16 -6.51
C LEU A 111 0.43 -16.37 -7.43
N VAL A 112 0.61 -16.18 -8.74
CA VAL A 112 0.65 -17.28 -9.73
C VAL A 112 1.74 -18.28 -9.39
N ASP A 113 2.96 -17.80 -9.10
CA ASP A 113 4.09 -18.64 -8.72
C ASP A 113 3.74 -19.46 -7.46
N TRP A 114 3.25 -18.80 -6.42
CA TRP A 114 2.89 -19.47 -5.16
C TRP A 114 1.79 -20.53 -5.34
N VAL A 115 0.71 -20.18 -6.04
CA VAL A 115 -0.42 -21.08 -6.27
C VAL A 115 0.00 -22.29 -7.09
N SER A 116 0.78 -22.08 -8.15
CA SER A 116 1.26 -23.15 -9.03
C SER A 116 2.24 -24.09 -8.31
N GLU A 117 2.97 -23.58 -7.33
CA GLU A 117 3.90 -24.36 -6.51
C GLU A 117 3.18 -25.22 -5.46
N THR A 118 2.13 -24.70 -4.81
CA THR A 118 1.60 -25.30 -3.57
C THR A 118 0.09 -25.52 -3.50
N GLU A 119 -0.72 -24.78 -4.26
CA GLU A 119 -2.19 -24.72 -4.07
C GLU A 119 -3.02 -25.24 -5.26
N GLY A 120 -2.39 -25.53 -6.39
CA GLY A 120 -3.01 -26.11 -7.58
C GLY A 120 -3.01 -25.19 -8.80
N GLU A 121 -4.13 -25.16 -9.53
CA GLU A 121 -4.25 -24.35 -10.75
C GLU A 121 -4.67 -22.91 -10.45
N MET A 122 -4.03 -21.94 -11.10
CA MET A 122 -4.40 -20.55 -11.00
C MET A 122 -5.77 -20.27 -11.63
N ARG A 123 -6.77 -20.10 -10.77
CA ARG A 123 -8.11 -19.60 -11.07
C ARG A 123 -8.28 -18.08 -10.93
N ASP A 124 -8.19 -17.35 -12.03
CA ASP A 124 -8.33 -15.87 -12.04
C ASP A 124 -9.67 -15.36 -11.53
N ASP A 125 -10.75 -16.14 -11.70
CA ASP A 125 -12.11 -15.75 -11.28
C ASP A 125 -12.19 -15.48 -9.77
N LEU A 126 -11.39 -16.17 -8.96
CA LEU A 126 -11.31 -15.98 -7.51
C LEU A 126 -10.81 -14.58 -7.11
N LEU A 127 -10.10 -13.87 -7.99
CA LEU A 127 -9.72 -12.47 -7.75
C LEU A 127 -10.94 -11.55 -7.66
N GLY A 128 -12.03 -11.87 -8.36
CA GLY A 128 -13.30 -11.15 -8.24
C GLY A 128 -14.05 -11.47 -6.93
N GLU A 129 -13.59 -12.48 -6.21
CA GLU A 129 -14.13 -12.89 -4.93
C GLU A 129 -13.31 -12.37 -3.72
N MET A 130 -12.13 -11.83 -3.99
CA MET A 130 -11.27 -11.09 -3.07
C MET A 130 -11.88 -9.75 -2.65
N SER A 131 -11.75 -9.31 -1.38
CA SER A 131 -11.89 -7.88 -1.12
C SER A 131 -10.72 -7.14 -1.77
N VAL A 132 -10.95 -5.94 -2.33
CA VAL A 132 -9.88 -5.14 -2.95
C VAL A 132 -8.76 -4.86 -1.94
N ALA A 133 -9.14 -4.56 -0.70
CA ALA A 133 -8.17 -4.27 0.35
C ALA A 133 -7.29 -5.49 0.66
N ASP A 134 -7.88 -6.69 0.76
CA ASP A 134 -7.12 -7.88 1.10
C ASP A 134 -6.17 -8.30 -0.03
N LEU A 135 -6.60 -8.20 -1.29
CA LEU A 135 -5.74 -8.45 -2.46
C LEU A 135 -4.51 -7.53 -2.50
N LEU A 136 -4.65 -6.29 -2.04
CA LEU A 136 -3.58 -5.29 -2.04
C LEU A 136 -2.68 -5.34 -0.79
N ILE A 137 -3.13 -5.95 0.31
CA ILE A 137 -2.50 -5.81 1.62
C ILE A 137 -2.03 -7.15 2.20
N LEU A 138 -2.80 -8.24 2.06
CA LEU A 138 -2.47 -9.51 2.69
C LEU A 138 -1.13 -10.07 2.16
N PRO A 139 -0.40 -10.86 2.95
CA PRO A 139 0.70 -11.66 2.43
C PRO A 139 0.24 -12.55 1.28
N ILE A 140 1.11 -12.77 0.28
CA ILE A 140 0.80 -13.62 -0.88
C ILE A 140 0.38 -15.02 -0.43
N SER A 141 1.05 -15.58 0.59
CA SER A 141 0.72 -16.88 1.17
C SER A 141 -0.72 -16.95 1.72
N GLU A 142 -1.18 -15.90 2.42
CA GLU A 142 -2.55 -15.84 2.95
C GLU A 142 -3.59 -15.67 1.84
N MET A 143 -3.23 -14.98 0.76
CA MET A 143 -4.09 -14.88 -0.42
C MET A 143 -4.24 -16.25 -1.10
N ALA A 144 -3.13 -16.98 -1.25
CA ALA A 144 -3.08 -18.26 -1.93
C ALA A 144 -3.89 -19.37 -1.23
N ASP A 145 -4.06 -19.30 0.10
CA ASP A 145 -4.94 -20.23 0.85
C ASP A 145 -6.38 -20.29 0.29
N ARG A 146 -6.83 -19.25 -0.43
CA ARG A 146 -8.13 -19.26 -1.12
C ARG A 146 -8.19 -20.27 -2.27
N TRP A 147 -7.09 -20.48 -2.98
CA TRP A 147 -7.00 -21.47 -4.05
C TRP A 147 -7.04 -22.89 -3.50
N ARG A 148 -6.36 -23.15 -2.38
CA ARG A 148 -6.43 -24.46 -1.68
C ARG A 148 -7.87 -24.87 -1.37
N ARG A 149 -8.66 -23.93 -0.84
CA ARG A 149 -10.06 -24.19 -0.44
C ARG A 149 -11.00 -24.38 -1.62
N ALA A 150 -10.70 -23.77 -2.77
CA ALA A 150 -11.51 -23.90 -3.99
C ALA A 150 -11.22 -25.20 -4.76
N SER A 151 -10.06 -25.81 -4.52
CA SER A 151 -9.64 -27.10 -5.08
C SER A 151 -10.08 -28.32 -4.25
N SER A 152 -10.65 -28.09 -3.06
CA SER A 152 -11.19 -29.13 -2.15
C SER A 152 -12.69 -29.32 -2.34
#